data_AF-T1L6C0-F1
#
_entry.id   AF-T1L6C0-F1
#
_cell.length_a   1.000
_cell.length_b   1.000
_cell.length_c   1.000
_cell.angle_alpha   90.00
_cell.angle_beta   90.00
_cell.angle_gamma   90.00
#
_symmetry.space_group_name_H-M   'P 1'
#
loop_
_entity.id
_entity.type
_entity.pdbx_description
1 polymer ?
#
loop_
_entity_poly.entity_id
_entity_poly.type
_entity_poly.pdbx_seq_one_letter_code
_entity_poly.pdbx_strand_id
1 'polypeptide(L)' 'MEVKICLGEGLANVELFLYLVNILQRYQVRYDPSIKLSLEATFGVSRRPKHLPPLIFEKLNKF' A
#
# COMPACT_ATOMS: atom_id res chain seq x y z
N MET A 1 29.37 -12.53 9.85
CA MET A 1 27.91 -12.33 9.97
C MET A 1 27.32 -12.60 8.60
N GLU A 2 26.74 -13.78 8.38
CA GLU A 2 26.09 -14.10 7.11
C GLU A 2 24.80 -13.28 7.01
N VAL A 3 24.68 -12.50 5.93
CA VAL A 3 23.47 -11.70 5.68
C VAL A 3 22.37 -12.68 5.26
N LYS A 4 21.45 -13.00 6.16
CA LYS A 4 20.20 -13.68 5.79
C LYS A 4 19.33 -12.68 5.04
N ILE A 5 19.48 -12.66 3.71
CA ILE A 5 18.62 -11.87 2.82
C ILE A 5 17.25 -12.56 2.67
N CYS A 6 16.21 -11.75 2.48
CA CYS A 6 14.89 -12.27 2.18
C CYS A 6 14.90 -12.81 0.74
N LEU A 7 14.79 -14.13 0.57
CA LEU A 7 14.72 -14.75 -0.77
C LEU A 7 13.53 -14.24 -1.60
N GLY A 8 12.48 -13.75 -0.92
CA GLY A 8 11.29 -13.16 -1.55
C GLY A 8 11.41 -11.68 -1.91
N GLU A 9 12.53 -11.01 -1.63
CA GLU A 9 12.68 -9.56 -1.84
C GLU A 9 12.44 -9.15 -3.30
N GLY A 10 13.05 -9.85 -4.25
CA GLY A 10 12.87 -9.57 -5.68
C GLY A 10 11.41 -9.73 -6.12
N LEU A 11 10.73 -10.79 -5.64
CA LEU A 11 9.33 -11.04 -5.96
C LEU A 11 8.41 -9.95 -5.36
N ALA A 12 8.61 -9.60 -4.08
CA ALA A 12 7.82 -8.59 -3.40
C ALA A 12 7.95 -7.21 -4.07
N ASN A 13 9.15 -6.85 -4.54
CA ASN A 13 9.39 -5.60 -5.25
C ASN A 13 8.64 -5.54 -6.60
N VAL A 14 8.66 -6.63 -7.37
CA VAL A 14 7.93 -6.71 -8.64
C VAL A 14 6.42 -6.64 -8.42
N GLU A 15 5.91 -7.39 -7.43
CA GLU A 15 4.49 -7.40 -7.09
C GLU A 15 4.00 -6.02 -6.65
N LEU A 16 4.73 -5.36 -5.75
CA LEU A 16 4.41 -4.01 -5.29
C LEU A 16 4.41 -2.99 -6.44
N PHE A 17 5.41 -3.05 -7.31
CA PHE A 17 5.50 -2.16 -8.48
C PHE A 17 4.32 -2.34 -9.42
N LEU A 18 4.01 -3.58 -9.80
CA LEU A 18 2.92 -3.88 -10.74
C LEU A 18 1.56 -3.46 -10.18
N TYR A 19 1.28 -3.73 -8.90
CA TYR A 19 0.03 -3.27 -8.29
C TYR A 19 -0.06 -1.75 -8.22
N LEU A 20 0.98 -1.08 -7.73
CA LEU A 20 0.96 0.38 -7.59
C LEU A 20 0.76 1.07 -8.94
N VAL A 21 1.51 0.67 -9.96
CA VAL A 21 1.40 1.28 -11.31
C VAL A 21 0.02 1.03 -11.91
N ASN A 22 -0.48 -0.21 -11.87
CA ASN A 22 -1.80 -0.50 -12.44
C ASN A 22 -2.93 0.23 -11.71
N ILE A 23 -2.87 0.33 -10.38
CA ILE A 23 -3.85 1.06 -9.57
C ILE A 23 -3.80 2.55 -9.93
N LEU A 24 -2.62 3.18 -9.87
CA LEU A 24 -2.48 4.63 -10.06
C LEU A 24 -2.70 5.08 -11.52
N GLN A 25 -2.49 4.21 -12.50
CA GLN A 25 -2.80 4.51 -13.90
C GLN A 25 -4.30 4.47 -14.20
N ARG A 26 -5.09 3.68 -13.45
CA ARG A 26 -6.52 3.43 -13.72
C ARG A 26 -7.46 4.09 -12.73
N TYR A 27 -6.99 4.39 -11.53
CA TYR A 27 -7.82 4.88 -10.44
C TYR A 27 -7.18 6.07 -9.73
N GLN A 28 -8.01 7.05 -9.37
CA GLN A 28 -7.71 8.01 -8.33
C GLN A 28 -8.07 7.40 -6.98
N VAL A 29 -7.06 7.20 -6.13
CA VAL A 29 -7.25 6.66 -4.78
C VAL A 29 -7.53 7.82 -3.82
N ARG A 30 -8.68 7.78 -3.16
CA ARG A 30 -9.11 8.77 -2.16
C ARG A 30 -9.47 8.08 -0.85
N TYR A 31 -9.67 8.88 0.18
CA TYR A 31 -10.26 8.47 1.45
C TYR A 31 -11.22 9.57 1.92
N ASP A 32 -12.11 9.25 2.86
CA ASP A 32 -13.03 10.24 3.42
C ASP A 32 -12.25 11.30 4.22
N PRO A 33 -12.33 12.60 3.83
CA PRO A 33 -11.60 13.68 4.50
C PRO A 33 -12.02 13.88 5.97
N SER A 34 -13.19 13.40 6.36
CA SER A 34 -13.70 13.46 7.74
C SER A 34 -12.95 12.50 8.68
N ILE A 35 -12.27 11.49 8.12
CA ILE A 35 -11.50 10.53 8.90
C ILE A 35 -10.13 11.11 9.24
N LYS A 36 -9.81 11.16 10.54
CA LYS A 36 -8.48 11.55 11.01
C LYS A 36 -7.46 10.47 10.65
N LEU A 37 -6.58 10.77 9.69
CA LEU A 37 -5.47 9.88 9.35
C LEU A 37 -4.44 9.86 10.50
N SER A 38 -4.09 8.68 10.97
CA SER A 38 -3.08 8.48 12.01
C SER A 38 -1.93 7.65 11.48
N LEU A 39 -0.71 8.03 11.86
CA LEU A 39 0.52 7.28 11.57
C LEU A 39 0.88 6.31 12.71
N GLU A 40 -0.01 6.16 13.69
CA GLU A 40 0.11 5.15 14.74
C GLU A 40 0.14 3.74 14.13
N ALA A 41 1.13 2.97 14.55
CA ALA A 41 1.33 1.61 14.10
C ALA A 41 1.30 0.64 15.28
N THR A 42 0.77 -0.54 15.04
CA THR A 42 0.86 -1.69 15.95
C THR A 42 1.98 -2.60 15.47
N PHE A 43 2.81 -3.06 16.40
CA PHE A 43 3.92 -3.97 16.13
C PHE A 43 3.51 -5.41 16.48
N GLY A 44 3.70 -6.31 15.51
CA GLY A 44 3.59 -7.76 15.68
C GLY A 44 4.64 -8.45 14.82
N VAL A 45 4.24 -9.43 14.00
CA VAL A 45 5.13 -10.03 12.99
C VAL A 45 5.60 -9.01 11.94
N SER A 46 4.76 -8.01 11.64
CA SER A 46 5.06 -6.87 10.78
C SER A 46 4.54 -5.59 11.43
N ARG A 47 5.11 -4.42 11.07
CA ARG A 47 4.56 -3.12 11.46
C ARG A 47 3.34 -2.83 10.60
N ARG A 48 2.18 -2.60 11.22
CA ARG A 48 0.92 -2.34 10.52
C ARG A 48 0.25 -1.08 11.04
N PRO A 49 -0.50 -0.34 10.22
CA PRO A 49 -1.29 0.78 10.71
C PRO A 49 -2.33 0.28 11.71
N LYS A 50 -2.54 1.03 12.80
CA LYS A 50 -3.52 0.69 13.84
C LYS A 50 -4.96 0.84 13.36
N HIS A 51 -5.18 1.78 12.45
CA HIS A 51 -6.47 2.04 11.81
C HIS A 51 -6.25 2.14 10.30
N LEU A 52 -6.88 1.25 9.54
CA LEU A 52 -6.86 1.31 8.08
C LEU A 52 -8.13 2.03 7.61
N PRO A 53 -8.04 3.24 7.03
CA PRO A 53 -9.22 3.92 6.52
C PRO A 53 -9.75 3.20 5.26
N PRO A 54 -11.06 3.26 5.00
CA PRO A 54 -11.62 2.79 3.75
C PRO A 54 -11.07 3.63 2.60
N LEU A 55 -10.49 2.96 1.61
CA LEU A 55 -10.00 3.58 0.38
C LEU A 55 -11.10 3.56 -0.68
N ILE A 56 -11.30 4.71 -1.33
CA ILE A 56 -12.24 4.90 -2.42
C ILE A 56 -11.44 4.95 -3.72
N PHE A 57 -11.75 4.06 -4.66
CA PHE A 57 -11.08 3.98 -5.95
C PHE A 57 -12.00 4.53 -7.03
N GLU A 58 -11.74 5.76 -7.47
CA GLU A 58 -12.49 6.38 -8.57
C GLU A 58 -11.78 6.09 -9.89
N LYS A 59 -12.47 5.45 -10.84
CA LYS A 59 -11.87 5.13 -12.15
C LYS A 59 -11.54 6.43 -12.90
N LEU A 60 -10.32 6.51 -13.43
CA LEU A 60 -9.90 7.60 -14.30
C LEU A 60 -10.53 7.42 -15.69
N ASN A 61 -11.24 8.44 -16.14
CA ASN A 61 -11.70 8.55 -17.52
C ASN A 61 -10.57 9.12 -18.39
N LYS A 62 -9.52 8.33 -18.61
CA LYS A 62 -8.50 8.64 -19.63
C LYS A 62 -8.69 7.69 -20.80
N PHE A 63 -9.31 8.26 -21.85
CA PHE A 63 -9.70 7.71 -23.16
C PHE A 63 -10.56 6.43 -23.14
#